data_AF-A0A2U3E6X7-F1
#
_entry.id   AF-A0A2U3E6X7-F1
#
_cell.length_a   1.000
_cell.length_b   1.000
_cell.length_c   1.000
_cell.angle_alpha   90.00
_cell.angle_beta   90.00
_cell.angle_gamma   90.00
#
_symmetry.space_group_name_H-M   'P 1'
#
loop_
_entity.id
_entity.type
_entity.pdbx_description
1 polymer ?
#
loop_
_entity_poly.entity_id
_entity_poly.type
_entity_poly.pdbx_seq_one_letter_code
_entity_poly.pdbx_strand_id
1 'polypeptide(L)'
;MSLGFAPSPDPPERAKPRRPRATPSSRAAAPAHVRLLYPSPPLQNSLPFKPRQLSWKPFPFLLFAASNPARIFTSDPHPYLLPHLLSQKPATHNRQDGLSAYVTTRLFASLPPQPFGSSRGDTSRRNWTDTLAEQIRTPITDLFKIKHPILLAGMNVAAGPKLAAAVTNAGGLGVIGGVGYTPDMLREQVAELKEYLNDKNAPFGIDLLLPQVGGNARKTKYALLSPLAPTCSRAQPRRVRNHIYDYTKGKLNELVDVVIESGAKLFVSAVGVPPKAVVDKLHAHGIVYMNMIGHVKHVKKCLELGVDIICAQGGEGGGHTGDIPTTVLIPAVVNEVKGHKSPVTGGPVQVVAAGGIHNGQLLAASLMMGAGAVWVGTRFILTDEAGAPKAHKEAVRTAGHDDNIRTIIFTGRPMRVRNNPYINDWEVNRQQEMKELAAKGTIPYEADLDKFMGEGAEHKGVESNNAAAESEDDDDFDDPLEQFRPYLMGKCAAVCNETKPAKEVVDEFVNDAVSWIQTGNKMIAKL
;
A
#
# COMPACT_ATOMS: atom_id res chain seq x y z
N MET A 1 33.10 60.97 -0.47
CA MET A 1 34.53 61.35 -0.58
C MET A 1 35.30 60.65 0.54
N SER A 2 36.62 60.42 0.38
CA SER A 2 37.60 59.91 1.38
C SER A 2 37.18 58.68 2.24
N LEU A 3 37.71 57.46 2.08
CA LEU A 3 39.12 56.99 2.19
C LEU A 3 39.80 57.32 3.53
N GLY A 4 40.36 56.30 4.22
CA GLY A 4 41.31 56.51 5.33
C GLY A 4 41.45 55.40 6.39
N PHE A 5 42.19 54.32 6.07
CA PHE A 5 43.00 53.43 6.93
C PHE A 5 42.67 53.14 8.42
N ALA A 6 42.82 51.86 8.79
CA ALA A 6 43.22 51.39 10.13
C ALA A 6 44.32 50.30 9.99
N PRO A 7 45.29 50.17 10.93
CA PRO A 7 46.46 49.30 10.77
C PRO A 7 46.27 47.86 11.32
N SER A 8 47.14 46.94 10.86
CA SER A 8 47.18 45.52 11.25
C SER A 8 48.02 45.25 12.52
N PRO A 9 47.74 44.18 13.29
CA PRO A 9 48.58 43.71 14.40
C PRO A 9 49.68 42.72 13.98
N ASP A 10 50.67 42.54 14.86
CA ASP A 10 51.93 41.78 14.64
C ASP A 10 51.82 40.24 14.67
N PRO A 11 52.80 39.52 14.06
CA PRO A 11 52.84 38.05 14.00
C PRO A 11 53.57 37.38 15.20
N PRO A 12 53.16 36.15 15.61
CA PRO A 12 53.83 35.38 16.66
C PRO A 12 55.07 34.59 16.17
N GLU A 13 55.93 34.22 17.13
CA GLU A 13 57.34 33.82 16.93
C GLU A 13 57.58 32.32 16.60
N ARG A 14 58.81 31.97 16.17
CA ARG A 14 59.15 30.65 15.57
C ARG A 14 60.14 29.80 16.41
N ALA A 15 59.59 28.77 17.06
CA ALA A 15 60.14 27.49 17.55
C ALA A 15 61.64 27.09 17.39
N LYS A 16 62.15 26.27 18.32
CA LYS A 16 63.22 25.23 18.11
C LYS A 16 63.19 24.09 19.19
N PRO A 17 63.86 22.92 19.02
CA PRO A 17 63.28 21.61 19.40
C PRO A 17 64.22 20.55 20.05
N ARG A 18 63.69 19.34 20.36
CA ARG A 18 64.34 17.99 20.45
C ARG A 18 63.30 16.95 20.94
N ARG A 19 63.42 15.62 20.80
CA ARG A 19 63.88 14.68 19.74
C ARG A 19 63.28 13.26 20.05
N PRO A 20 63.17 12.29 19.10
CA PRO A 20 62.30 11.11 19.26
C PRO A 20 63.01 9.74 19.50
N ARG A 21 62.27 8.76 20.04
CA ARG A 21 62.39 7.26 19.94
C ARG A 21 61.35 6.60 20.90
N ALA A 22 60.90 5.34 20.79
CA ALA A 22 61.03 4.27 19.77
C ALA A 22 59.84 3.28 19.89
N THR A 23 59.68 2.37 18.91
CA THR A 23 58.78 1.20 18.97
C THR A 23 59.54 -0.10 19.29
N PRO A 24 58.83 -1.16 19.70
CA PRO A 24 59.20 -2.54 19.34
C PRO A 24 58.01 -3.33 18.75
N SER A 25 58.28 -4.52 18.19
CA SER A 25 57.28 -5.35 17.48
C SER A 25 57.26 -6.82 17.90
N SER A 26 56.11 -7.46 17.67
CA SER A 26 55.93 -8.87 17.27
C SER A 26 56.58 -10.02 18.06
N ARG A 27 55.74 -10.89 18.63
CA ARG A 27 55.91 -12.36 18.56
C ARG A 27 54.54 -13.07 18.60
N ALA A 28 54.48 -14.31 18.15
CA ALA A 28 53.23 -15.03 17.87
C ALA A 28 53.15 -16.42 18.55
N ALA A 29 51.93 -16.89 18.81
CA ALA A 29 51.55 -18.26 19.13
C ALA A 29 50.09 -18.49 18.69
N ALA A 30 49.68 -19.75 18.48
CA ALA A 30 48.39 -20.12 17.88
C ALA A 30 47.52 -20.98 18.85
N PRO A 31 46.44 -21.71 18.43
CA PRO A 31 45.10 -21.38 18.92
C PRO A 31 44.41 -22.47 19.77
N ALA A 32 43.36 -22.11 20.52
CA ALA A 32 42.51 -23.08 21.22
C ALA A 32 41.03 -22.64 21.37
N HIS A 33 40.15 -23.49 20.82
CA HIS A 33 38.74 -23.82 21.13
C HIS A 33 37.70 -22.81 21.68
N VAL A 34 36.54 -22.87 21.03
CA VAL A 34 35.22 -22.29 21.35
C VAL A 34 34.65 -22.69 22.72
N ARG A 35 34.03 -21.75 23.43
CA ARG A 35 32.79 -22.01 24.20
C ARG A 35 31.93 -20.76 24.40
N LEU A 36 30.62 -20.88 24.11
CA LEU A 36 29.59 -19.88 24.39
C LEU A 36 29.11 -19.99 25.85
N LEU A 37 29.04 -18.88 26.58
CA LEU A 37 28.20 -18.71 27.78
C LEU A 37 27.70 -17.25 27.87
N TYR A 38 26.41 -17.07 28.19
CA TYR A 38 25.80 -15.78 28.49
C TYR A 38 25.85 -15.48 30.00
N PRO A 39 26.02 -14.22 30.44
CA PRO A 39 25.88 -13.82 31.84
C PRO A 39 24.42 -13.43 32.19
N SER A 40 23.97 -13.84 33.38
CA SER A 40 22.71 -13.40 33.99
C SER A 40 22.95 -12.28 35.04
N PRO A 41 22.02 -11.33 35.25
CA PRO A 41 22.18 -10.25 36.21
C PRO A 41 21.86 -10.67 37.67
N PRO A 42 22.49 -10.05 38.68
CA PRO A 42 22.19 -10.25 40.10
C PRO A 42 21.00 -9.42 40.59
N LEU A 43 20.49 -9.71 41.78
CA LEU A 43 19.35 -9.00 42.40
C LEU A 43 19.48 -8.88 43.93
N GLN A 44 18.75 -7.90 44.47
CA GLN A 44 18.47 -7.61 45.89
C GLN A 44 19.55 -6.96 46.77
N ASN A 45 19.13 -5.87 47.43
CA ASN A 45 19.32 -5.63 48.86
C ASN A 45 18.03 -4.92 49.39
N SER A 46 17.75 -4.94 50.69
CA SER A 46 16.38 -4.74 51.22
C SER A 46 16.31 -4.11 52.64
N LEU A 47 15.07 -4.01 53.18
CA LEU A 47 14.64 -3.58 54.54
C LEU A 47 14.42 -2.06 54.76
N PRO A 48 13.56 -1.63 55.73
CA PRO A 48 12.59 -2.38 56.57
C PRO A 48 11.11 -1.84 56.57
N PHE A 49 10.22 -2.61 57.21
CA PHE A 49 8.82 -2.28 57.59
C PHE A 49 8.76 -1.26 58.78
N LYS A 50 7.64 -0.68 59.31
CA LYS A 50 6.24 -1.14 59.55
C LYS A 50 5.32 0.07 59.98
N PRO A 51 4.04 -0.06 60.44
CA PRO A 51 2.79 -0.09 59.64
C PRO A 51 1.72 0.99 60.01
N ARG A 52 0.55 0.98 59.33
CA ARG A 52 -0.79 1.04 59.98
C ARG A 52 -1.88 0.37 59.12
N GLN A 53 -3.02 0.07 59.74
CA GLN A 53 -4.19 -0.69 59.24
C GLN A 53 -5.18 0.22 58.47
N LEU A 54 -6.19 -0.21 57.67
CA LEU A 54 -6.70 -1.49 57.11
C LEU A 54 -7.45 -1.10 55.78
N SER A 55 -8.22 -1.87 54.99
CA SER A 55 -8.66 -3.28 54.87
C SER A 55 -9.25 -3.47 53.45
N TRP A 56 -8.92 -4.56 52.72
CA TRP A 56 -9.57 -4.92 51.43
C TRP A 56 -9.70 -6.45 51.26
N LYS A 57 -10.70 -6.91 50.48
CA LYS A 57 -10.93 -8.34 50.16
C LYS A 57 -10.14 -8.78 48.91
N PRO A 58 -9.69 -10.05 48.78
CA PRO A 58 -8.83 -10.49 47.68
C PRO A 58 -9.42 -11.62 46.79
N PHE A 59 -9.01 -11.69 45.51
CA PHE A 59 -8.34 -12.81 44.81
C PHE A 59 -8.28 -12.54 43.27
N PRO A 60 -7.34 -13.14 42.50
CA PRO A 60 -6.73 -12.43 41.36
C PRO A 60 -6.68 -13.21 40.02
N PHE A 61 -5.91 -12.65 39.07
CA PHE A 61 -5.36 -13.35 37.90
C PHE A 61 -4.60 -14.63 38.28
N LEU A 62 -4.61 -15.61 37.38
CA LEU A 62 -3.56 -16.64 37.30
C LEU A 62 -3.13 -16.90 35.85
N LEU A 63 -1.85 -17.14 35.67
CA LEU A 63 -1.22 -17.72 34.47
C LEU A 63 -0.38 -18.90 34.97
N PHE A 64 -0.31 -20.03 34.27
CA PHE A 64 0.93 -20.83 34.14
C PHE A 64 0.82 -21.90 33.03
N ALA A 65 1.88 -22.70 32.86
CA ALA A 65 2.25 -23.38 31.62
C ALA A 65 1.84 -24.87 31.50
N ALA A 66 2.17 -25.45 30.34
CA ALA A 66 1.79 -26.81 29.90
C ALA A 66 2.61 -27.96 30.53
N SER A 67 2.01 -29.16 30.58
CA SER A 67 2.59 -30.46 30.16
C SER A 67 1.62 -31.65 30.34
N ASN A 68 1.82 -32.73 29.58
CA ASN A 68 1.11 -34.04 29.62
C ASN A 68 1.70 -34.94 30.77
N PRO A 69 1.23 -36.18 31.10
CA PRO A 69 0.45 -37.14 30.27
C PRO A 69 -0.65 -38.03 30.96
N ALA A 70 -1.40 -38.76 30.11
CA ALA A 70 -1.92 -40.16 30.23
C ALA A 70 -2.70 -40.69 31.47
N ARG A 71 -3.74 -41.51 31.19
CA ARG A 71 -4.34 -42.52 32.11
C ARG A 71 -4.77 -43.80 31.36
N ILE A 72 -4.88 -44.91 32.09
CA ILE A 72 -5.21 -46.29 31.66
C ILE A 72 -6.23 -46.90 32.65
N PHE A 73 -6.78 -48.09 32.33
CA PHE A 73 -7.86 -48.88 32.98
C PHE A 73 -9.29 -48.44 32.60
N THR A 74 -10.22 -49.22 32.00
CA THR A 74 -10.47 -50.68 31.74
C THR A 74 -11.21 -51.48 32.82
N SER A 75 -12.34 -52.08 32.44
CA SER A 75 -13.03 -53.19 33.14
C SER A 75 -13.93 -53.97 32.17
N ASP A 76 -13.62 -55.25 31.95
CA ASP A 76 -14.34 -56.27 31.15
C ASP A 76 -15.09 -57.27 32.09
N PRO A 77 -15.69 -58.43 31.68
CA PRO A 77 -15.92 -59.04 30.35
C PRO A 77 -17.45 -59.35 30.11
N HIS A 78 -17.99 -60.30 29.31
CA HIS A 78 -17.58 -61.62 28.75
C HIS A 78 -18.70 -62.14 27.78
N PRO A 79 -18.65 -63.37 27.20
CA PRO A 79 -17.69 -64.07 26.32
C PRO A 79 -18.29 -64.26 24.87
N TYR A 80 -17.76 -64.98 23.86
CA TYR A 80 -16.92 -66.19 23.75
C TYR A 80 -16.09 -66.28 22.44
N LEU A 81 -14.98 -67.04 22.53
CA LEU A 81 -14.29 -67.84 21.50
C LEU A 81 -13.41 -67.20 20.39
N LEU A 82 -12.29 -67.89 20.17
CA LEU A 82 -11.18 -67.73 19.19
C LEU A 82 -11.07 -69.10 18.40
N PRO A 83 -10.02 -69.50 17.64
CA PRO A 83 -8.68 -68.88 17.38
C PRO A 83 -8.10 -68.92 15.92
N HIS A 84 -7.12 -68.04 15.67
CA HIS A 84 -5.95 -68.21 14.75
C HIS A 84 -6.19 -68.45 13.22
N LEU A 85 -5.21 -68.33 12.29
CA LEU A 85 -3.73 -68.29 12.37
C LEU A 85 -3.05 -67.20 11.50
N LEU A 86 -1.73 -67.09 11.67
CA LEU A 86 -0.75 -66.17 11.05
C LEU A 86 -0.60 -66.30 9.51
N SER A 87 -0.16 -65.23 8.81
CA SER A 87 1.23 -65.10 8.30
C SER A 87 1.44 -64.19 7.04
N GLN A 88 2.43 -63.28 7.14
CA GLN A 88 3.36 -62.75 6.10
C GLN A 88 2.90 -61.97 4.82
N LYS A 89 3.83 -61.10 4.38
CA LYS A 89 3.93 -60.34 3.09
C LYS A 89 4.98 -61.06 2.18
N PRO A 90 5.42 -60.57 0.99
CA PRO A 90 5.05 -59.40 0.16
C PRO A 90 4.88 -59.71 -1.36
N ALA A 91 4.91 -58.66 -2.22
CA ALA A 91 5.36 -58.69 -3.63
C ALA A 91 4.39 -59.29 -4.70
N THR A 92 4.41 -58.95 -6.00
CA THR A 92 5.02 -57.84 -6.78
C THR A 92 4.40 -57.72 -8.19
N HIS A 93 4.35 -56.49 -8.72
CA HIS A 93 4.42 -56.10 -10.15
C HIS A 93 3.35 -56.52 -11.20
N ASN A 94 3.27 -55.63 -12.20
CA ASN A 94 2.84 -55.79 -13.59
C ASN A 94 1.36 -55.96 -14.03
N ARG A 95 1.04 -55.07 -14.97
CA ARG A 95 0.24 -55.21 -16.21
C ARG A 95 0.25 -56.64 -16.80
N GLN A 96 -0.70 -57.07 -17.64
CA GLN A 96 -1.26 -56.35 -18.80
C GLN A 96 -2.51 -57.07 -19.36
N ASP A 97 -3.34 -56.36 -20.14
CA ASP A 97 -4.38 -56.90 -21.06
C ASP A 97 -5.51 -57.76 -20.43
N GLY A 98 -6.64 -58.09 -21.07
CA GLY A 98 -7.24 -57.60 -22.33
C GLY A 98 -8.43 -58.46 -22.80
N LEU A 99 -9.65 -57.87 -22.85
CA LEU A 99 -10.92 -58.41 -23.40
C LEU A 99 -11.53 -59.71 -22.80
N SER A 100 -12.80 -59.64 -22.33
CA SER A 100 -14.00 -60.17 -23.04
C SER A 100 -15.17 -60.67 -22.13
N ALA A 101 -16.38 -60.65 -22.70
CA ALA A 101 -17.57 -61.46 -22.39
C ALA A 101 -18.25 -61.45 -20.98
N TYR A 102 -19.22 -60.56 -20.83
CA TYR A 102 -20.58 -60.78 -20.25
C TYR A 102 -20.86 -62.00 -19.33
N VAL A 103 -21.20 -61.72 -18.06
CA VAL A 103 -22.35 -62.34 -17.37
C VAL A 103 -23.11 -61.25 -16.58
N THR A 104 -24.44 -61.25 -16.65
CA THR A 104 -25.31 -60.26 -15.99
C THR A 104 -25.80 -60.70 -14.60
N THR A 105 -25.77 -59.81 -13.59
CA THR A 105 -26.79 -59.76 -12.52
C THR A 105 -26.89 -58.38 -11.84
N ARG A 106 -28.09 -57.81 -11.97
CA ARG A 106 -28.83 -56.76 -11.23
C ARG A 106 -28.22 -55.97 -10.03
N LEU A 107 -28.56 -54.67 -10.07
CA LEU A 107 -28.88 -53.73 -8.97
C LEU A 107 -27.80 -53.35 -7.93
N PHE A 108 -27.19 -52.18 -8.12
CA PHE A 108 -27.57 -50.96 -7.38
C PHE A 108 -27.19 -49.73 -8.23
N ALA A 109 -28.13 -48.79 -8.45
CA ALA A 109 -27.91 -47.66 -9.35
C ALA A 109 -27.48 -46.40 -8.59
N SER A 110 -26.21 -46.01 -8.72
CA SER A 110 -25.75 -44.65 -8.41
C SER A 110 -26.15 -43.69 -9.53
N LEU A 111 -26.51 -42.45 -9.17
CA LEU A 111 -26.89 -41.42 -10.15
C LEU A 111 -25.64 -40.88 -10.86
N PRO A 112 -25.57 -40.92 -12.21
CA PRO A 112 -24.56 -40.19 -12.97
C PRO A 112 -24.87 -38.68 -12.97
N PRO A 113 -23.86 -37.81 -13.12
CA PRO A 113 -24.08 -36.38 -13.24
C PRO A 113 -24.87 -36.05 -14.52
N GLN A 114 -25.91 -35.23 -14.38
CA GLN A 114 -26.74 -34.79 -15.51
C GLN A 114 -25.96 -33.81 -16.40
N PRO A 115 -25.94 -34.00 -17.73
CA PRO A 115 -25.45 -32.98 -18.64
C PRO A 115 -26.44 -31.81 -18.68
N PHE A 116 -25.97 -30.57 -18.50
CA PHE A 116 -26.83 -29.40 -18.68
C PHE A 116 -27.21 -29.25 -20.16
N GLY A 117 -28.43 -29.67 -20.50
CA GLY A 117 -28.95 -29.62 -21.86
C GLY A 117 -29.14 -28.18 -22.35
N SER A 118 -28.69 -27.91 -23.57
CA SER A 118 -28.82 -26.60 -24.22
C SER A 118 -30.25 -26.37 -24.73
N SER A 119 -31.08 -25.76 -23.90
CA SER A 119 -32.39 -25.25 -24.31
C SER A 119 -32.22 -24.11 -25.33
N ARG A 120 -32.55 -24.40 -26.59
CA ARG A 120 -32.67 -23.37 -27.64
C ARG A 120 -33.92 -22.51 -27.40
N GLY A 121 -33.78 -21.51 -26.52
CA GLY A 121 -34.76 -20.45 -26.29
C GLY A 121 -34.26 -19.13 -26.86
N ASP A 122 -35.10 -18.47 -27.66
CA ASP A 122 -34.98 -17.12 -28.22
C ASP A 122 -33.71 -16.31 -27.86
N THR A 123 -32.74 -16.26 -28.78
CA THR A 123 -31.62 -15.30 -28.71
C THR A 123 -32.01 -13.94 -29.28
N SER A 124 -33.05 -13.33 -28.71
CA SER A 124 -33.30 -11.91 -28.87
C SER A 124 -32.12 -11.16 -28.24
N ARG A 125 -31.27 -10.55 -29.09
CA ARG A 125 -30.13 -9.74 -28.66
C ARG A 125 -30.65 -8.54 -27.85
N ARG A 126 -30.62 -8.64 -26.53
CA ARG A 126 -30.73 -7.46 -25.67
C ARG A 126 -29.54 -6.54 -25.96
N ASN A 127 -29.83 -5.39 -26.58
CA ASN A 127 -28.84 -4.34 -26.75
C ASN A 127 -28.47 -3.81 -25.36
N TRP A 128 -27.25 -4.08 -24.92
CA TRP A 128 -26.71 -3.65 -23.61
C TRP A 128 -26.43 -2.14 -23.53
N THR A 129 -26.87 -1.35 -24.51
CA THR A 129 -26.44 0.03 -24.75
C THR A 129 -27.33 1.10 -24.10
N ASP A 130 -28.41 0.74 -23.42
CA ASP A 130 -29.36 1.73 -22.86
C ASP A 130 -30.08 1.31 -21.55
N THR A 131 -29.59 0.27 -20.86
CA THR A 131 -29.95 0.11 -19.43
C THR A 131 -29.18 1.15 -18.62
N LEU A 132 -29.89 2.17 -18.13
CA LEU A 132 -29.35 3.14 -17.18
C LEU A 132 -28.62 2.42 -16.04
N ALA A 133 -27.35 2.75 -15.84
CA ALA A 133 -26.55 2.16 -14.77
C ALA A 133 -27.20 2.42 -13.40
N GLU A 134 -27.19 1.38 -12.56
CA GLU A 134 -27.76 1.44 -11.21
C GLU A 134 -27.09 2.53 -10.36
N GLN A 135 -27.76 3.00 -9.31
CA GLN A 135 -27.24 4.09 -8.47
C GLN A 135 -27.27 3.74 -6.99
N ILE A 136 -26.15 3.98 -6.31
CA ILE A 136 -26.00 3.82 -4.86
C ILE A 136 -25.78 5.21 -4.25
N ARG A 137 -26.84 5.75 -3.63
CA ARG A 137 -26.79 7.06 -2.97
C ARG A 137 -26.21 6.93 -1.56
N THR A 138 -25.26 7.78 -1.21
CA THR A 138 -24.59 7.85 0.09
C THR A 138 -24.35 9.32 0.51
N PRO A 139 -23.94 9.61 1.76
CA PRO A 139 -23.56 10.98 2.13
C PRO A 139 -22.40 11.55 1.30
N ILE A 140 -21.53 10.70 0.73
CA ILE A 140 -20.45 11.12 -0.16
C ILE A 140 -21.00 11.49 -1.55
N THR A 141 -21.97 10.73 -2.09
CA THR A 141 -22.59 11.10 -3.38
C THR A 141 -23.34 12.42 -3.28
N ASP A 142 -24.06 12.63 -2.16
CA ASP A 142 -24.78 13.86 -1.88
C ASP A 142 -23.86 15.07 -1.70
N LEU A 143 -22.73 14.89 -0.99
CA LEU A 143 -21.74 15.94 -0.73
C LEU A 143 -21.13 16.48 -2.03
N PHE A 144 -20.66 15.60 -2.92
CA PHE A 144 -20.02 16.02 -4.17
C PHE A 144 -20.99 16.17 -5.35
N LYS A 145 -22.25 15.76 -5.20
CA LYS A 145 -23.26 15.66 -6.29
C LYS A 145 -22.83 14.74 -7.44
N ILE A 146 -22.16 13.64 -7.08
CA ILE A 146 -21.79 12.55 -8.00
C ILE A 146 -22.85 11.45 -7.99
N LYS A 147 -22.89 10.58 -9.01
CA LYS A 147 -23.88 9.50 -9.14
C LYS A 147 -23.50 8.24 -8.36
N HIS A 148 -22.21 7.98 -8.23
CA HIS A 148 -21.67 6.71 -7.79
C HIS A 148 -20.63 6.92 -6.67
N PRO A 149 -20.61 6.08 -5.62
CA PRO A 149 -19.76 6.25 -4.44
C PRO A 149 -18.33 5.73 -4.68
N ILE A 150 -17.71 6.19 -5.77
CA ILE A 150 -16.42 5.74 -6.28
C ILE A 150 -15.54 6.97 -6.54
N LEU A 151 -14.41 7.04 -5.83
CA LEU A 151 -13.37 8.04 -5.99
C LEU A 151 -12.17 7.39 -6.69
N LEU A 152 -11.63 8.06 -7.70
CA LEU A 152 -10.31 7.72 -8.25
C LEU A 152 -9.23 8.04 -7.21
N ALA A 153 -8.25 7.14 -7.04
CA ALA A 153 -7.10 7.44 -6.21
C ALA A 153 -6.12 8.39 -6.90
N GLY A 154 -5.62 9.40 -6.16
CA GLY A 154 -4.59 10.36 -6.60
C GLY A 154 -3.21 9.74 -6.83
N MET A 155 -3.09 8.90 -7.87
CA MET A 155 -1.85 8.23 -8.26
C MET A 155 -1.00 9.14 -9.15
N ASN A 156 0.23 9.47 -8.73
CA ASN A 156 1.17 10.21 -9.58
C ASN A 156 1.36 9.52 -10.94
N VAL A 157 1.38 10.29 -12.03
CA VAL A 157 1.44 9.84 -13.44
C VAL A 157 0.23 9.02 -13.90
N ALA A 158 -0.18 7.98 -13.16
CA ALA A 158 -1.28 7.09 -13.54
C ALA A 158 -2.66 7.79 -13.52
N ALA A 159 -2.95 8.58 -12.47
CA ALA A 159 -4.15 9.41 -12.35
C ALA A 159 -3.91 10.83 -12.87
N GLY A 160 -3.53 10.89 -14.15
CA GLY A 160 -3.48 12.13 -14.92
C GLY A 160 -4.86 12.67 -15.31
N PRO A 161 -4.91 13.83 -16.00
CA PRO A 161 -6.14 14.59 -16.19
C PRO A 161 -7.22 13.85 -16.97
N LYS A 162 -6.83 13.13 -18.05
CA LYS A 162 -7.73 12.28 -18.85
C LYS A 162 -8.46 11.23 -18.01
N LEU A 163 -7.77 10.51 -17.12
CA LEU A 163 -8.38 9.48 -16.26
C LEU A 163 -9.31 10.10 -15.21
N ALA A 164 -8.89 11.19 -14.57
CA ALA A 164 -9.72 11.89 -13.60
C ALA A 164 -11.01 12.42 -14.25
N ALA A 165 -10.91 13.04 -15.43
CA ALA A 165 -12.08 13.45 -16.19
C ALA A 165 -12.98 12.26 -16.59
N ALA A 166 -12.42 11.14 -17.02
CA ALA A 166 -13.18 9.94 -17.39
C ALA A 166 -13.98 9.35 -16.21
N VAL A 167 -13.39 9.25 -15.01
CA VAL A 167 -14.10 8.79 -13.80
C VAL A 167 -15.20 9.77 -13.36
N THR A 168 -14.96 11.09 -13.45
CA THR A 168 -16.00 12.10 -13.21
C THR A 168 -17.13 12.03 -14.25
N ASN A 169 -16.80 11.86 -15.54
CA ASN A 169 -17.77 11.72 -16.63
C ASN A 169 -18.63 10.46 -16.49
N ALA A 170 -18.05 9.37 -15.99
CA ALA A 170 -18.76 8.14 -15.64
C ALA A 170 -19.68 8.29 -14.42
N GLY A 171 -19.53 9.37 -13.62
CA GLY A 171 -20.37 9.69 -12.47
C GLY A 171 -19.77 9.34 -11.10
N GLY A 172 -18.49 8.95 -11.05
CA GLY A 172 -17.69 8.94 -9.82
C GLY A 172 -17.07 10.33 -9.54
N LEU A 173 -15.99 10.36 -8.76
CA LEU A 173 -15.18 11.56 -8.53
C LEU A 173 -13.72 11.32 -8.94
N GLY A 174 -13.29 11.99 -10.02
CA GLY A 174 -11.89 12.03 -10.46
C GLY A 174 -11.01 12.87 -9.54
N VAL A 175 -9.77 12.43 -9.34
CA VAL A 175 -8.76 13.12 -8.51
C VAL A 175 -7.39 13.06 -9.20
N ILE A 176 -6.74 14.21 -9.35
CA ILE A 176 -5.38 14.32 -9.90
C ILE A 176 -4.34 14.01 -8.81
N GLY A 177 -3.38 13.14 -9.10
CA GLY A 177 -2.23 12.87 -8.23
C GLY A 177 -1.07 13.84 -8.43
N GLY A 178 -1.10 15.01 -7.77
CA GLY A 178 -0.19 16.15 -8.02
C GLY A 178 1.20 16.06 -7.39
N VAL A 179 1.84 14.88 -7.39
CA VAL A 179 3.07 14.64 -6.62
C VAL A 179 4.29 15.31 -7.24
N GLY A 180 4.80 16.34 -6.57
CA GLY A 180 6.01 17.07 -7.00
C GLY A 180 5.77 18.12 -8.07
N TYR A 181 4.50 18.38 -8.43
CA TYR A 181 4.09 19.45 -9.34
C TYR A 181 4.46 20.82 -8.79
N THR A 182 4.78 21.76 -9.69
CA THR A 182 4.77 23.20 -9.38
C THR A 182 3.33 23.74 -9.42
N PRO A 183 3.06 24.96 -8.90
CA PRO A 183 1.78 25.61 -9.08
C PRO A 183 1.33 25.68 -10.54
N ASP A 184 2.26 25.93 -11.46
CA ASP A 184 1.95 26.09 -12.89
C ASP A 184 1.68 24.75 -13.59
N MET A 185 2.45 23.69 -13.27
CA MET A 185 2.11 22.32 -13.69
C MET A 185 0.72 21.90 -13.19
N LEU A 186 0.36 22.28 -11.95
CA LEU A 186 -0.97 21.97 -11.41
C LEU A 186 -2.08 22.78 -12.13
N ARG A 187 -1.83 24.02 -12.54
CA ARG A 187 -2.74 24.80 -13.40
C ARG A 187 -2.95 24.14 -14.75
N GLU A 188 -1.87 23.75 -15.42
CA GLU A 188 -1.89 23.05 -16.72
C GLU A 188 -2.70 21.75 -16.63
N GLN A 189 -2.39 20.91 -15.64
CA GLN A 189 -3.07 19.61 -15.45
C GLN A 189 -4.55 19.74 -15.08
N VAL A 190 -4.96 20.81 -14.38
CA VAL A 190 -6.39 21.07 -14.12
C VAL A 190 -7.09 21.73 -15.31
N ALA A 191 -6.39 22.46 -16.17
CA ALA A 191 -6.93 22.94 -17.44
C ALA A 191 -7.21 21.74 -18.38
N GLU A 192 -6.24 20.85 -18.56
CA GLU A 192 -6.38 19.59 -19.34
C GLU A 192 -7.55 18.73 -18.82
N LEU A 193 -7.71 18.60 -17.50
CA LEU A 193 -8.84 17.88 -16.89
C LEU A 193 -10.18 18.49 -17.34
N LYS A 194 -10.28 19.82 -17.30
CA LYS A 194 -11.49 20.54 -17.68
C LYS A 194 -11.78 20.43 -19.18
N GLU A 195 -10.77 20.30 -20.04
CA GLU A 195 -10.99 20.02 -21.47
C GLU A 195 -11.70 18.67 -21.67
N TYR A 196 -11.30 17.63 -20.95
CA TYR A 196 -11.91 16.29 -21.03
C TYR A 196 -13.23 16.12 -20.26
N LEU A 197 -13.64 17.04 -19.38
CA LEU A 197 -14.94 16.96 -18.68
C LEU A 197 -16.14 17.22 -19.63
N ASN A 198 -17.20 16.41 -19.49
CA ASN A 198 -18.47 16.60 -20.21
C ASN A 198 -19.26 17.79 -19.66
N ASP A 199 -19.37 17.92 -18.34
CA ASP A 199 -19.81 19.15 -17.66
C ASP A 199 -18.59 19.85 -17.06
N LYS A 200 -18.31 21.08 -17.51
CA LYS A 200 -17.15 21.87 -17.07
C LYS A 200 -17.23 22.32 -15.59
N ASN A 201 -18.39 22.13 -14.96
CA ASN A 201 -18.65 22.40 -13.54
C ASN A 201 -18.62 21.13 -12.67
N ALA A 202 -18.42 19.95 -13.26
CA ALA A 202 -18.42 18.68 -12.55
C ALA A 202 -17.32 18.64 -11.47
N PRO A 203 -17.55 17.94 -10.35
CA PRO A 203 -16.61 17.90 -9.25
C PRO A 203 -15.35 17.11 -9.63
N PHE A 204 -14.21 17.61 -9.14
CA PHE A 204 -12.93 16.93 -9.18
C PHE A 204 -12.14 17.24 -7.89
N GLY A 205 -11.15 16.41 -7.60
CA GLY A 205 -10.22 16.59 -6.48
C GLY A 205 -8.76 16.70 -6.90
N ILE A 206 -7.91 17.09 -5.96
CA ILE A 206 -6.45 17.17 -6.10
C ILE A 206 -5.81 16.52 -4.86
N ASP A 207 -4.85 15.62 -5.06
CA ASP A 207 -4.12 14.91 -4.00
C ASP A 207 -2.64 15.32 -3.98
N LEU A 208 -2.13 15.70 -2.80
CA LEU A 208 -0.73 16.09 -2.58
C LEU A 208 -0.11 15.27 -1.43
N LEU A 209 1.17 14.91 -1.58
CA LEU A 209 1.95 14.31 -0.50
C LEU A 209 2.55 15.41 0.40
N LEU A 210 2.11 15.46 1.66
CA LEU A 210 2.50 16.45 2.67
C LEU A 210 3.24 15.79 3.87
N PRO A 211 4.37 15.08 3.64
CA PRO A 211 5.09 14.38 4.69
C PRO A 211 5.54 15.35 5.78
N GLN A 212 5.37 14.97 7.05
CA GLN A 212 5.84 15.79 8.17
C GLN A 212 7.34 16.11 8.03
N VAL A 213 7.67 17.40 7.95
CA VAL A 213 9.03 17.94 7.93
C VAL A 213 9.43 18.36 9.35
N GLY A 214 10.55 17.84 9.84
CA GLY A 214 11.10 18.19 11.17
C GLY A 214 10.41 17.51 12.36
N GLY A 215 10.84 17.90 13.57
CA GLY A 215 10.37 17.29 14.83
C GLY A 215 10.74 15.80 14.96
N ASN A 216 9.84 15.00 15.52
CA ASN A 216 10.00 13.54 15.70
C ASN A 216 9.85 12.73 14.40
N ALA A 217 9.77 13.38 13.23
CA ALA A 217 9.57 12.69 11.97
C ALA A 217 10.78 11.82 11.57
N ARG A 218 10.51 10.70 10.89
CA ARG A 218 11.52 9.68 10.53
C ARG A 218 12.58 10.27 9.60
N LYS A 219 13.79 10.49 10.13
CA LYS A 219 14.93 11.10 9.43
C LYS A 219 15.24 10.39 8.11
N THR A 220 14.99 11.07 7.00
CA THR A 220 15.52 10.74 5.67
C THR A 220 16.21 11.98 5.10
N LYS A 221 17.31 11.80 4.37
CA LYS A 221 18.13 12.89 3.82
C LYS A 221 17.62 13.38 2.46
N TYR A 222 17.16 12.44 1.64
CA TYR A 222 16.49 12.68 0.37
C TYR A 222 15.32 11.69 0.23
N ALA A 223 14.49 11.85 -0.80
CA ALA A 223 13.46 10.90 -1.22
C ALA A 223 12.99 11.24 -2.64
N LEU A 224 13.75 10.85 -3.66
CA LEU A 224 13.33 11.05 -5.05
C LEU A 224 12.27 10.01 -5.46
N LEU A 225 11.00 10.41 -5.37
CA LEU A 225 9.85 9.59 -5.77
C LEU A 225 9.57 9.54 -7.29
N SER A 226 10.43 10.14 -8.12
CA SER A 226 10.19 10.23 -9.57
C SER A 226 11.40 9.85 -10.43
N PRO A 227 11.71 8.54 -10.54
CA PRO A 227 12.34 7.99 -11.74
C PRO A 227 11.38 7.97 -12.95
N LEU A 228 10.14 8.45 -12.78
CA LEU A 228 9.11 8.58 -13.83
C LEU A 228 9.01 10.02 -14.39
N ALA A 229 9.89 10.93 -13.99
CA ALA A 229 10.01 12.21 -14.66
C ALA A 229 10.76 12.02 -15.99
N PRO A 230 10.24 12.48 -17.14
CA PRO A 230 11.03 12.50 -18.37
C PRO A 230 12.31 13.32 -18.13
N THR A 231 13.38 12.95 -18.82
CA THR A 231 14.77 13.39 -18.55
C THR A 231 15.00 14.88 -18.82
N CYS A 232 14.50 15.73 -17.92
CA CYS A 232 14.73 17.17 -17.92
C CYS A 232 16.22 17.43 -17.66
N SER A 233 16.96 17.56 -18.76
CA SER A 233 18.42 17.57 -18.73
C SER A 233 18.99 18.72 -17.89
N ARG A 234 20.20 18.51 -17.34
CA ARG A 234 21.15 19.57 -16.96
C ARG A 234 20.87 20.35 -15.65
N ALA A 235 20.08 19.81 -14.72
CA ALA A 235 20.01 20.32 -13.34
C ALA A 235 20.85 19.46 -12.37
N GLN A 236 21.98 19.98 -11.86
CA GLN A 236 22.76 19.29 -10.83
C GLN A 236 22.02 19.24 -9.48
N PRO A 237 21.96 18.09 -8.79
CA PRO A 237 21.29 17.99 -7.48
C PRO A 237 22.06 18.73 -6.39
N ARG A 238 21.57 19.92 -6.00
CA ARG A 238 22.10 20.65 -4.83
C ARG A 238 21.86 19.86 -3.54
N ARG A 239 22.94 19.39 -2.91
CA ARG A 239 22.94 18.65 -1.63
C ARG A 239 22.45 19.50 -0.44
N VAL A 240 21.13 19.55 -0.24
CA VAL A 240 20.51 20.03 1.01
C VAL A 240 20.64 18.94 2.07
N ARG A 241 21.00 19.28 3.32
CA ARG A 241 21.17 18.31 4.41
C ARG A 241 19.99 18.35 5.40
N ASN A 242 19.65 17.19 5.94
CA ASN A 242 18.90 17.01 7.20
C ASN A 242 17.44 17.50 7.29
N HIS A 243 16.69 17.55 6.19
CA HIS A 243 15.23 17.62 6.25
C HIS A 243 14.58 16.54 5.39
N ILE A 244 13.52 15.93 5.91
CA ILE A 244 12.64 15.03 5.15
C ILE A 244 12.11 15.81 3.95
N TYR A 245 12.20 15.21 2.77
CA TYR A 245 11.93 15.90 1.51
C TYR A 245 10.48 16.41 1.46
N ASP A 246 10.34 17.73 1.42
CA ASP A 246 9.10 18.42 1.13
C ASP A 246 8.83 18.33 -0.37
N TYR A 247 7.86 17.50 -0.77
CA TYR A 247 7.47 17.35 -2.18
C TYR A 247 6.96 18.66 -2.80
N THR A 248 6.50 19.62 -1.98
CA THR A 248 6.09 20.96 -2.45
C THR A 248 7.24 21.94 -2.59
N LYS A 249 8.45 21.63 -2.10
CA LYS A 249 9.64 22.50 -2.15
C LYS A 249 9.39 23.92 -1.59
N GLY A 250 8.56 24.04 -0.54
CA GLY A 250 8.10 25.28 0.07
C GLY A 250 6.88 25.93 -0.59
N LYS A 251 6.34 25.36 -1.68
CA LYS A 251 5.24 25.93 -2.48
C LYS A 251 3.83 25.50 -2.05
N LEU A 252 3.66 24.82 -0.92
CA LEU A 252 2.36 24.35 -0.42
C LEU A 252 1.26 25.44 -0.43
N ASN A 253 1.57 26.67 0.01
CA ASN A 253 0.57 27.74 0.02
C ASN A 253 0.10 28.10 -1.41
N GLU A 254 1.03 28.24 -2.36
CA GLU A 254 0.74 28.55 -3.76
C GLU A 254 0.01 27.39 -4.47
N LEU A 255 0.33 26.14 -4.13
CA LEU A 255 -0.42 24.97 -4.61
C LEU A 255 -1.86 24.95 -4.06
N VAL A 256 -2.06 25.36 -2.81
CA VAL A 256 -3.40 25.50 -2.20
C VAL A 256 -4.17 26.68 -2.81
N ASP A 257 -3.50 27.77 -3.17
CA ASP A 257 -4.12 28.84 -3.97
C ASP A 257 -4.57 28.31 -5.34
N VAL A 258 -3.75 27.53 -6.06
CA VAL A 258 -4.17 26.88 -7.32
C VAL A 258 -5.35 25.92 -7.11
N VAL A 259 -5.38 25.13 -6.03
CA VAL A 259 -6.54 24.27 -5.71
C VAL A 259 -7.82 25.11 -5.57
N ILE A 260 -7.74 26.26 -4.91
CA ILE A 260 -8.86 27.19 -4.70
C ILE A 260 -9.26 27.90 -6.01
N GLU A 261 -8.30 28.54 -6.70
CA GLU A 261 -8.45 29.20 -8.01
C GLU A 261 -9.12 28.26 -9.04
N SER A 262 -8.75 26.98 -9.02
CA SER A 262 -9.28 25.99 -9.95
C SER A 262 -10.73 25.59 -9.69
N GLY A 263 -11.28 25.87 -8.49
CA GLY A 263 -12.64 25.49 -8.09
C GLY A 263 -12.81 24.02 -7.70
N ALA A 264 -11.73 23.28 -7.43
CA ALA A 264 -11.73 21.89 -6.97
C ALA A 264 -12.63 21.71 -5.73
N LYS A 265 -13.24 20.52 -5.56
CA LYS A 265 -14.18 20.24 -4.45
C LYS A 265 -13.59 19.41 -3.33
N LEU A 266 -12.51 18.67 -3.61
CA LEU A 266 -11.84 17.78 -2.68
C LEU A 266 -10.33 18.04 -2.68
N PHE A 267 -9.78 18.38 -1.53
CA PHE A 267 -8.34 18.37 -1.29
C PHE A 267 -7.95 17.10 -0.51
N VAL A 268 -6.95 16.38 -1.01
CA VAL A 268 -6.47 15.14 -0.39
C VAL A 268 -5.01 15.28 0.05
N SER A 269 -4.74 14.75 1.24
CA SER A 269 -3.39 14.56 1.80
C SER A 269 -3.12 13.06 1.93
N ALA A 270 -2.48 12.47 0.91
CA ALA A 270 -2.20 11.03 0.88
C ALA A 270 -1.08 10.56 1.81
N VAL A 271 -0.11 11.42 2.15
CA VAL A 271 0.95 11.11 3.14
C VAL A 271 1.19 12.29 4.04
N GLY A 272 1.06 12.08 5.35
CA GLY A 272 1.23 13.12 6.36
C GLY A 272 -0.09 13.82 6.68
N VAL A 273 0.00 15.09 7.06
CA VAL A 273 -1.14 15.98 7.33
C VAL A 273 -0.75 17.43 6.97
N PRO A 274 -1.66 18.24 6.41
CA PRO A 274 -1.44 19.68 6.20
C PRO A 274 -1.31 20.45 7.53
N PRO A 275 -0.63 21.62 7.53
CA PRO A 275 -0.73 22.59 8.63
C PRO A 275 -2.18 23.03 8.83
N LYS A 276 -2.61 23.30 10.08
CA LYS A 276 -3.99 23.72 10.37
C LYS A 276 -4.43 24.96 9.57
N ALA A 277 -3.54 25.94 9.35
CA ALA A 277 -3.84 27.12 8.54
C ALA A 277 -4.19 26.80 7.07
N VAL A 278 -3.68 25.69 6.51
CA VAL A 278 -4.07 25.21 5.16
C VAL A 278 -5.47 24.61 5.20
N VAL A 279 -5.79 23.81 6.23
CA VAL A 279 -7.13 23.24 6.43
C VAL A 279 -8.17 24.34 6.59
N ASP A 280 -7.90 25.33 7.44
CA ASP A 280 -8.80 26.46 7.66
C ASP A 280 -8.98 27.33 6.39
N LYS A 281 -7.92 27.49 5.58
CA LYS A 281 -7.97 28.17 4.27
C LYS A 281 -8.82 27.40 3.25
N LEU A 282 -8.73 26.07 3.21
CA LEU A 282 -9.54 25.22 2.33
C LEU A 282 -11.03 25.29 2.71
N HIS A 283 -11.35 25.16 4.00
CA HIS A 283 -12.72 25.23 4.50
C HIS A 283 -13.36 26.61 4.26
N ALA A 284 -12.59 27.70 4.39
CA ALA A 284 -13.06 29.07 4.11
C ALA A 284 -13.52 29.27 2.64
N HIS A 285 -13.08 28.40 1.72
CA HIS A 285 -13.48 28.39 0.31
C HIS A 285 -14.42 27.21 -0.04
N GLY A 286 -14.94 26.51 0.97
CA GLY A 286 -15.88 25.39 0.80
C GLY A 286 -15.24 24.11 0.21
N ILE A 287 -13.92 23.95 0.30
CA ILE A 287 -13.22 22.78 -0.21
C ILE A 287 -13.13 21.73 0.91
N VAL A 288 -13.63 20.53 0.61
CA VAL A 288 -13.66 19.40 1.54
C VAL A 288 -12.25 18.84 1.71
N TYR A 289 -11.81 18.65 2.94
CA TYR A 289 -10.49 18.10 3.27
C TYR A 289 -10.56 16.61 3.65
N MET A 290 -9.84 15.79 2.88
CA MET A 290 -9.63 14.37 3.15
C MET A 290 -8.17 14.06 3.49
N ASN A 291 -7.94 13.19 4.48
CA ASN A 291 -6.61 12.65 4.76
C ASN A 291 -6.62 11.12 4.66
N MET A 292 -5.59 10.55 4.02
CA MET A 292 -5.39 9.09 4.02
C MET A 292 -4.72 8.61 5.31
N ILE A 293 -5.12 7.45 5.79
CA ILE A 293 -4.50 6.77 6.93
C ILE A 293 -4.40 5.25 6.70
N GLY A 294 -3.27 4.67 7.11
CA GLY A 294 -3.08 3.21 7.19
C GLY A 294 -3.16 2.63 8.61
N HIS A 295 -3.61 3.41 9.60
CA HIS A 295 -3.66 2.99 11.01
C HIS A 295 -4.59 3.89 11.84
N VAL A 296 -5.46 3.27 12.66
CA VAL A 296 -6.47 3.95 13.53
C VAL A 296 -5.90 5.11 14.36
N LYS A 297 -4.68 4.98 14.92
CA LYS A 297 -4.05 6.02 15.77
C LYS A 297 -3.85 7.38 15.08
N HIS A 298 -3.94 7.44 13.75
CA HIS A 298 -3.85 8.69 12.99
C HIS A 298 -5.19 9.46 12.98
N VAL A 299 -6.33 8.79 13.21
CA VAL A 299 -7.68 9.38 13.19
C VAL A 299 -7.75 10.59 14.13
N LYS A 300 -7.36 10.43 15.40
CA LYS A 300 -7.37 11.50 16.40
C LYS A 300 -6.68 12.78 15.88
N LYS A 301 -5.53 12.65 15.21
CA LYS A 301 -4.81 13.84 14.73
C LYS A 301 -5.47 14.49 13.52
N CYS A 302 -6.17 13.72 12.68
CA CYS A 302 -6.97 14.26 11.59
C CYS A 302 -8.21 15.00 12.14
N LEU A 303 -8.88 14.43 13.15
CA LEU A 303 -9.99 15.06 13.85
C LEU A 303 -9.58 16.37 14.57
N GLU A 304 -8.43 16.39 15.26
CA GLU A 304 -7.85 17.61 15.87
C GLU A 304 -7.57 18.74 14.87
N LEU A 305 -7.32 18.41 13.59
CA LEU A 305 -7.11 19.39 12.52
C LEU A 305 -8.43 19.85 11.89
N GLY A 306 -9.51 19.08 12.04
CA GLY A 306 -10.83 19.35 11.45
C GLY A 306 -11.10 18.60 10.14
N VAL A 307 -10.58 17.38 9.97
CA VAL A 307 -10.84 16.59 8.74
C VAL A 307 -12.33 16.36 8.47
N ASP A 308 -12.77 16.47 7.21
CA ASP A 308 -14.14 16.17 6.81
C ASP A 308 -14.32 14.67 6.47
N ILE A 309 -13.30 14.08 5.84
CA ILE A 309 -13.30 12.69 5.35
C ILE A 309 -11.99 11.99 5.72
N ILE A 310 -12.07 10.77 6.26
CA ILE A 310 -10.91 9.92 6.47
C ILE A 310 -10.89 8.79 5.44
N CYS A 311 -9.85 8.73 4.61
CA CYS A 311 -9.63 7.59 3.73
C CYS A 311 -8.85 6.50 4.47
N ALA A 312 -9.52 5.39 4.79
CA ALA A 312 -8.98 4.26 5.51
C ALA A 312 -8.38 3.24 4.53
N GLN A 313 -7.06 3.28 4.35
CA GLN A 313 -6.31 2.48 3.39
C GLN A 313 -5.69 1.24 4.05
N GLY A 314 -6.25 0.06 3.77
CA GLY A 314 -5.69 -1.21 4.22
C GLY A 314 -4.31 -1.51 3.62
N GLY A 315 -3.54 -2.37 4.29
CA GLY A 315 -2.20 -2.82 3.87
C GLY A 315 -2.15 -3.52 2.50
N GLU A 316 -3.31 -3.89 1.95
CA GLU A 316 -3.56 -4.41 0.60
C GLU A 316 -3.44 -3.31 -0.48
N GLY A 317 -3.47 -2.03 -0.12
CA GLY A 317 -3.31 -0.90 -1.03
C GLY A 317 -1.91 -0.82 -1.66
N GLY A 318 -1.85 -0.24 -2.86
CA GLY A 318 -0.61 0.10 -3.55
C GLY A 318 -0.03 1.45 -3.11
N GLY A 319 1.24 1.71 -3.44
CA GLY A 319 1.92 2.93 -3.01
C GLY A 319 2.18 2.93 -1.51
N HIS A 320 2.37 4.11 -0.90
CA HIS A 320 2.50 4.21 0.56
C HIS A 320 1.27 3.64 1.26
N THR A 321 1.48 2.71 2.18
CA THR A 321 0.39 2.01 2.89
C THR A 321 0.84 1.47 4.26
N GLY A 322 -0.14 1.11 5.10
CA GLY A 322 0.08 0.50 6.41
C GLY A 322 0.28 -1.02 6.38
N ASP A 323 -0.10 -1.65 7.48
CA ASP A 323 -0.05 -3.09 7.74
C ASP A 323 -1.40 -3.70 8.14
N ILE A 324 -2.30 -2.90 8.74
CA ILE A 324 -3.64 -3.33 9.13
C ILE A 324 -4.47 -3.67 7.87
N PRO A 325 -5.10 -4.87 7.78
CA PRO A 325 -5.94 -5.25 6.64
C PRO A 325 -7.16 -4.34 6.46
N THR A 326 -7.62 -4.19 5.22
CA THR A 326 -8.82 -3.42 4.82
C THR A 326 -10.04 -3.75 5.69
N THR A 327 -10.29 -5.05 5.92
CA THR A 327 -11.42 -5.56 6.72
C THR A 327 -11.33 -5.26 8.22
N VAL A 328 -10.15 -4.93 8.74
CA VAL A 328 -9.93 -4.57 10.14
C VAL A 328 -9.86 -3.06 10.31
N LEU A 329 -9.20 -2.35 9.39
CA LEU A 329 -8.97 -0.92 9.47
C LEU A 329 -10.26 -0.12 9.29
N ILE A 330 -11.06 -0.39 8.26
CA ILE A 330 -12.25 0.41 7.94
C ILE A 330 -13.25 0.46 9.09
N PRO A 331 -13.78 -0.67 9.63
CA PRO A 331 -14.76 -0.60 10.71
C PRO A 331 -14.19 -0.01 12.00
N ALA A 332 -12.88 -0.17 12.26
CA ALA A 332 -12.23 0.48 13.39
C ALA A 332 -12.17 2.02 13.23
N VAL A 333 -11.84 2.51 12.04
CA VAL A 333 -11.85 3.95 11.72
C VAL A 333 -13.27 4.52 11.73
N VAL A 334 -14.25 3.79 11.18
CA VAL A 334 -15.69 4.15 11.24
C VAL A 334 -16.17 4.26 12.68
N ASN A 335 -15.68 3.42 13.61
CA ASN A 335 -15.99 3.55 15.02
C ASN A 335 -15.34 4.79 15.66
N GLU A 336 -14.06 5.05 15.36
CA GLU A 336 -13.28 6.15 15.93
C GLU A 336 -13.77 7.55 15.51
N VAL A 337 -14.43 7.68 14.36
CA VAL A 337 -15.03 8.98 13.92
C VAL A 337 -16.47 9.22 14.42
N LYS A 338 -17.10 8.27 15.13
CA LYS A 338 -18.51 8.43 15.57
C LYS A 338 -18.68 9.62 16.50
N GLY A 339 -19.70 10.42 16.24
CA GLY A 339 -19.99 11.66 16.98
C GLY A 339 -19.19 12.88 16.54
N HIS A 340 -18.10 12.71 15.78
CA HIS A 340 -17.36 13.84 15.20
C HIS A 340 -18.08 14.41 13.97
N LYS A 341 -17.94 15.73 13.77
CA LYS A 341 -18.56 16.46 12.66
C LYS A 341 -17.52 17.07 11.72
N SER A 342 -17.83 17.03 10.44
CA SER A 342 -17.10 17.73 9.38
C SER A 342 -17.31 19.24 9.53
N PRO A 343 -16.24 20.07 9.57
CA PRO A 343 -16.38 21.53 9.64
C PRO A 343 -17.06 22.15 8.42
N VAL A 344 -16.87 21.58 7.22
CA VAL A 344 -17.45 22.12 5.97
C VAL A 344 -18.94 21.78 5.84
N THR A 345 -19.38 20.61 6.31
CA THR A 345 -20.77 20.13 6.11
C THR A 345 -21.67 20.25 7.33
N GLY A 346 -21.11 20.31 8.55
CA GLY A 346 -21.87 20.22 9.80
C GLY A 346 -22.48 18.83 10.10
N GLY A 347 -22.40 17.90 9.15
CA GLY A 347 -22.76 16.48 9.28
C GLY A 347 -21.63 15.64 9.87
N PRO A 348 -21.80 14.31 9.97
CA PRO A 348 -20.77 13.42 10.50
C PRO A 348 -19.49 13.42 9.64
N VAL A 349 -18.32 13.29 10.27
CA VAL A 349 -17.07 12.98 9.54
C VAL A 349 -17.25 11.66 8.80
N GLN A 350 -16.95 11.64 7.51
CA GLN A 350 -17.15 10.47 6.65
C GLN A 350 -15.91 9.58 6.60
N VAL A 351 -16.10 8.30 6.27
CA VAL A 351 -14.99 7.38 5.96
C VAL A 351 -15.10 6.94 4.51
N VAL A 352 -13.96 6.92 3.82
CA VAL A 352 -13.80 6.33 2.49
C VAL A 352 -12.90 5.11 2.61
N ALA A 353 -13.30 4.00 1.99
CA ALA A 353 -12.59 2.73 2.05
C ALA A 353 -11.52 2.63 0.97
N ALA A 354 -10.31 2.18 1.29
CA ALA A 354 -9.21 1.99 0.33
C ALA A 354 -8.39 0.72 0.59
N GLY A 355 -7.74 0.23 -0.46
CA GLY A 355 -6.84 -0.93 -0.42
C GLY A 355 -7.54 -2.25 -0.75
N GLY A 356 -7.02 -2.99 -1.73
CA GLY A 356 -7.57 -4.27 -2.21
C GLY A 356 -8.87 -4.18 -3.03
N ILE A 357 -9.61 -3.08 -2.96
CA ILE A 357 -10.88 -2.85 -3.68
C ILE A 357 -10.63 -2.79 -5.19
N HIS A 358 -11.36 -3.62 -5.96
CA HIS A 358 -11.19 -3.77 -7.41
C HIS A 358 -12.47 -4.20 -8.17
N ASN A 359 -13.59 -4.44 -7.49
CA ASN A 359 -14.88 -4.83 -8.08
C ASN A 359 -16.06 -4.34 -7.21
N GLY A 360 -17.29 -4.55 -7.70
CA GLY A 360 -18.50 -4.13 -6.99
C GLY A 360 -18.80 -4.92 -5.72
N GLN A 361 -18.37 -6.18 -5.61
CA GLN A 361 -18.48 -6.94 -4.37
C GLN A 361 -17.73 -6.26 -3.21
N LEU A 362 -16.54 -5.71 -3.48
CA LEU A 362 -15.76 -4.98 -2.49
C LEU A 362 -16.25 -3.54 -2.26
N LEU A 363 -16.96 -2.93 -3.22
CA LEU A 363 -17.75 -1.72 -2.97
C LEU A 363 -18.90 -2.03 -1.98
N ALA A 364 -19.73 -3.03 -2.26
CA ALA A 364 -20.80 -3.46 -1.36
C ALA A 364 -20.28 -3.78 0.06
N ALA A 365 -19.19 -4.56 0.17
CA ALA A 365 -18.56 -4.86 1.45
C ALA A 365 -18.04 -3.61 2.17
N SER A 366 -17.47 -2.63 1.45
CA SER A 366 -17.00 -1.37 2.02
C SER A 366 -18.12 -0.52 2.61
N LEU A 367 -19.27 -0.46 1.91
CA LEU A 367 -20.46 0.22 2.41
C LEU A 367 -21.03 -0.49 3.65
N MET A 368 -21.04 -1.82 3.68
CA MET A 368 -21.47 -2.60 4.86
C MET A 368 -20.50 -2.48 6.06
N MET A 369 -19.21 -2.19 5.82
CA MET A 369 -18.26 -1.80 6.88
C MET A 369 -18.46 -0.36 7.38
N GLY A 370 -19.39 0.40 6.80
CA GLY A 370 -19.76 1.76 7.21
C GLY A 370 -18.98 2.89 6.53
N ALA A 371 -18.26 2.61 5.44
CA ALA A 371 -17.72 3.67 4.59
C ALA A 371 -18.82 4.29 3.71
N GLY A 372 -18.70 5.58 3.38
CA GLY A 372 -19.61 6.29 2.47
C GLY A 372 -19.24 6.15 0.99
N ALA A 373 -18.01 5.75 0.67
CA ALA A 373 -17.52 5.51 -0.68
C ALA A 373 -16.24 4.66 -0.68
N VAL A 374 -15.76 4.28 -1.87
CA VAL A 374 -14.47 3.62 -2.09
C VAL A 374 -13.48 4.53 -2.82
N TRP A 375 -12.20 4.36 -2.55
CA TRP A 375 -11.06 5.05 -3.17
C TRP A 375 -10.16 4.02 -3.85
N VAL A 376 -10.13 4.04 -5.18
CA VAL A 376 -9.67 2.92 -6.01
C VAL A 376 -8.45 3.33 -6.84
N GLY A 377 -7.36 2.58 -6.67
CA GLY A 377 -6.11 2.77 -7.41
C GLY A 377 -5.90 1.68 -8.47
N THR A 378 -5.36 0.53 -8.06
CA THR A 378 -4.83 -0.53 -8.93
C THR A 378 -5.71 -0.89 -10.13
N ARG A 379 -7.04 -1.07 -9.93
CA ARG A 379 -7.96 -1.44 -11.02
C ARG A 379 -8.01 -0.40 -12.14
N PHE A 380 -7.88 0.88 -11.80
CA PHE A 380 -7.86 1.99 -12.74
C PHE A 380 -6.50 2.19 -13.44
N ILE A 381 -5.43 1.48 -13.04
CA ILE A 381 -4.15 1.52 -13.80
C ILE A 381 -4.34 0.83 -15.17
N LEU A 382 -5.16 -0.22 -15.22
CA LEU A 382 -5.56 -0.92 -16.45
C LEU A 382 -6.79 -0.30 -17.09
N THR A 383 -6.73 0.99 -17.39
CA THR A 383 -7.72 1.65 -18.26
C THR A 383 -7.07 2.45 -19.38
N ASP A 384 -7.87 2.73 -20.43
CA ASP A 384 -7.44 3.41 -21.66
C ASP A 384 -7.11 4.91 -21.43
N GLU A 385 -7.64 5.46 -20.34
CA GLU A 385 -7.44 6.84 -19.93
C GLU A 385 -6.29 7.02 -18.94
N ALA A 386 -5.80 5.94 -18.32
CA ALA A 386 -4.72 5.98 -17.34
C ALA A 386 -3.37 6.34 -17.97
N GLY A 387 -2.68 7.33 -17.39
CA GLY A 387 -1.37 7.81 -17.84
C GLY A 387 -0.18 6.93 -17.46
N ALA A 388 -0.42 5.74 -16.90
CA ALA A 388 0.64 4.82 -16.49
C ALA A 388 1.43 4.31 -17.73
N PRO A 389 2.79 4.26 -17.69
CA PRO A 389 3.60 3.72 -18.78
C PRO A 389 3.23 2.27 -19.15
N LYS A 390 3.48 1.86 -20.41
CA LYS A 390 3.21 0.50 -20.92
C LYS A 390 3.69 -0.58 -19.91
N ALA A 391 4.96 -0.54 -19.52
CA ALA A 391 5.55 -1.50 -18.60
C ALA A 391 4.95 -1.48 -17.19
N HIS A 392 4.43 -0.35 -16.70
CA HIS A 392 3.71 -0.29 -15.42
C HIS A 392 2.32 -0.93 -15.52
N LYS A 393 1.59 -0.70 -16.62
CA LYS A 393 0.34 -1.43 -16.90
C LYS A 393 0.61 -2.94 -17.00
N GLU A 394 1.64 -3.33 -17.74
CA GLU A 394 2.01 -4.74 -17.92
C GLU A 394 2.42 -5.41 -16.60
N ALA A 395 3.20 -4.73 -15.75
CA ALA A 395 3.57 -5.22 -14.42
C ALA A 395 2.35 -5.40 -13.48
N VAL A 396 1.26 -4.65 -13.66
CA VAL A 396 -0.03 -4.89 -12.96
C VAL A 396 -0.77 -6.06 -13.60
N ARG A 397 -0.91 -6.08 -14.93
CA ARG A 397 -1.67 -7.08 -15.70
C ARG A 397 -1.17 -8.51 -15.51
N THR A 398 0.14 -8.66 -15.31
CA THR A 398 0.85 -9.94 -15.15
C THR A 398 1.09 -10.34 -13.69
N ALA A 399 0.43 -9.70 -12.72
CA ALA A 399 0.68 -9.97 -11.31
C ALA A 399 0.03 -11.28 -10.82
N GLY A 400 0.79 -12.09 -10.08
CA GLY A 400 0.29 -13.11 -9.16
C GLY A 400 0.06 -12.57 -7.72
N HIS A 401 -0.48 -13.41 -6.84
CA HIS A 401 -0.85 -13.01 -5.46
C HIS A 401 0.36 -12.61 -4.57
N ASP A 402 1.53 -13.18 -4.86
CA ASP A 402 2.78 -13.01 -4.11
C ASP A 402 3.77 -12.04 -4.79
N ASP A 403 3.45 -11.58 -6.01
CA ASP A 403 4.28 -10.70 -6.85
C ASP A 403 4.39 -9.26 -6.36
N ASN A 404 4.00 -8.97 -5.11
CA ASN A 404 4.00 -7.63 -4.56
C ASN A 404 4.45 -7.61 -3.10
N ILE A 405 5.39 -6.73 -2.80
CA ILE A 405 6.08 -6.63 -1.52
C ILE A 405 5.89 -5.22 -0.93
N ARG A 406 5.84 -5.11 0.40
CA ARG A 406 5.77 -3.80 1.08
C ARG A 406 7.12 -3.44 1.69
N THR A 407 7.89 -2.67 0.95
CA THR A 407 9.27 -2.29 1.24
C THR A 407 9.39 -0.85 1.79
N ILE A 408 10.54 -0.51 2.38
CA ILE A 408 10.92 0.88 2.64
C ILE A 408 12.00 1.43 1.68
N ILE A 409 12.59 0.62 0.79
CA ILE A 409 13.88 0.94 0.15
C ILE A 409 13.88 2.19 -0.72
N PHE A 410 12.73 2.60 -1.28
CA PHE A 410 12.63 3.75 -2.19
C PHE A 410 12.41 5.10 -1.46
N THR A 411 11.93 5.12 -0.21
CA THR A 411 11.52 6.37 0.46
C THR A 411 11.72 6.40 1.99
N GLY A 412 12.21 5.32 2.59
CA GLY A 412 12.27 5.17 4.06
C GLY A 412 10.89 5.03 4.74
N ARG A 413 9.81 5.04 3.95
CA ARG A 413 8.41 4.87 4.39
C ARG A 413 7.84 3.61 3.72
N PRO A 414 6.99 2.81 4.40
CA PRO A 414 6.46 1.60 3.81
C PRO A 414 5.60 1.90 2.57
N MET A 415 5.91 1.24 1.46
CA MET A 415 5.14 1.30 0.22
C MET A 415 5.03 -0.08 -0.42
N ARG A 416 3.92 -0.35 -1.13
CA ARG A 416 3.70 -1.59 -1.87
C ARG A 416 3.94 -1.41 -3.37
N VAL A 417 4.77 -2.29 -3.90
CA VAL A 417 5.27 -2.34 -5.29
C VAL A 417 5.26 -3.77 -5.81
N ARG A 418 5.38 -3.96 -7.13
CA ARG A 418 5.83 -5.21 -7.75
C ARG A 418 7.10 -5.69 -7.06
N ASN A 419 7.20 -6.98 -6.75
CA ASN A 419 8.44 -7.59 -6.30
C ASN A 419 9.30 -7.98 -7.51
N ASN A 420 10.61 -7.83 -7.40
CA ASN A 420 11.60 -8.25 -8.39
C ASN A 420 12.89 -8.69 -7.65
N PRO A 421 13.89 -9.29 -8.34
CA PRO A 421 15.09 -9.79 -7.66
C PRO A 421 15.84 -8.74 -6.82
N TYR A 422 15.92 -7.49 -7.29
CA TYR A 422 16.56 -6.38 -6.59
C TYR A 422 15.84 -5.99 -5.29
N ILE A 423 14.51 -5.84 -5.34
CA ILE A 423 13.70 -5.50 -4.16
C ILE A 423 13.69 -6.67 -3.16
N ASN A 424 13.64 -7.90 -3.67
CA ASN A 424 13.64 -9.12 -2.87
C ASN A 424 14.97 -9.33 -2.13
N ASP A 425 16.11 -9.07 -2.78
CA ASP A 425 17.43 -9.14 -2.15
C ASP A 425 17.56 -8.14 -0.98
N TRP A 426 17.03 -6.93 -1.15
CA TRP A 426 16.96 -5.94 -0.07
C TRP A 426 16.13 -6.39 1.14
N GLU A 427 14.95 -6.96 0.91
CA GLU A 427 14.02 -7.37 1.97
C GLU A 427 14.34 -8.74 2.58
N VAL A 428 15.11 -9.60 1.91
CA VAL A 428 15.51 -10.93 2.41
C VAL A 428 16.96 -10.93 2.93
N ASN A 429 17.93 -10.56 2.09
CA ASN A 429 19.36 -10.73 2.38
C ASN A 429 19.98 -9.50 3.05
N ARG A 430 19.67 -8.30 2.55
CA ARG A 430 20.34 -7.04 2.96
C ARG A 430 19.59 -6.27 4.06
N GLN A 431 18.70 -6.93 4.82
CA GLN A 431 17.93 -6.31 5.90
C GLN A 431 18.78 -5.55 6.93
N GLN A 432 20.01 -6.00 7.20
CA GLN A 432 20.91 -5.33 8.15
C GLN A 432 21.48 -4.03 7.57
N GLU A 433 21.95 -4.04 6.31
CA GLU A 433 22.37 -2.83 5.59
C GLU A 433 21.20 -1.83 5.51
N MET A 434 19.98 -2.30 5.20
CA MET A 434 18.78 -1.46 5.16
C MET A 434 18.49 -0.78 6.51
N LYS A 435 18.59 -1.51 7.63
CA LYS A 435 18.42 -0.94 8.99
C LYS A 435 19.47 0.12 9.29
N GLU A 436 20.72 -0.12 8.89
CA GLU A 436 21.81 0.83 9.10
C GLU A 436 21.73 2.07 8.23
N LEU A 437 21.37 1.93 6.95
CA LEU A 437 21.14 3.07 6.06
C LEU A 437 19.97 3.91 6.56
N ALA A 438 18.85 3.28 6.95
CA ALA A 438 17.71 3.96 7.55
C ALA A 438 18.08 4.67 8.87
N ALA A 439 18.92 4.07 9.73
CA ALA A 439 19.44 4.73 10.94
C ALA A 439 20.37 5.92 10.63
N LYS A 440 21.16 5.82 9.55
CA LYS A 440 21.97 6.90 8.98
C LYS A 440 21.11 7.93 8.22
N GLY A 441 19.81 7.71 8.05
CA GLY A 441 18.88 8.54 7.28
C GLY A 441 19.10 8.52 5.76
N THR A 442 19.83 7.53 5.24
CA THR A 442 20.06 7.31 3.82
C THR A 442 19.01 6.33 3.29
N ILE A 443 18.50 6.56 2.09
CA ILE A 443 17.56 5.66 1.41
C ILE A 443 18.35 4.50 0.76
N PRO A 444 17.98 3.22 0.97
CA PRO A 444 18.68 2.08 0.38
C PRO A 444 18.81 2.14 -1.15
N TYR A 445 17.73 2.53 -1.84
CA TYR A 445 17.71 2.77 -3.28
C TYR A 445 18.78 3.79 -3.74
N GLU A 446 18.81 4.96 -3.10
CA GLU A 446 19.76 6.03 -3.43
C GLU A 446 21.21 5.59 -3.16
N ALA A 447 21.43 4.78 -2.12
CA ALA A 447 22.75 4.25 -1.78
C ALA A 447 23.28 3.21 -2.78
N ASP A 448 22.41 2.55 -3.54
CA ASP A 448 22.83 1.68 -4.65
C ASP A 448 22.95 2.45 -5.97
N LEU A 449 22.06 3.41 -6.23
CA LEU A 449 22.13 4.27 -7.42
C LEU A 449 23.41 5.14 -7.42
N ASP A 450 23.82 5.68 -6.27
CA ASP A 450 25.11 6.37 -6.09
C ASP A 450 26.33 5.45 -6.34
N LYS A 451 26.21 4.13 -6.14
CA LYS A 451 27.26 3.15 -6.50
C LYS A 451 27.26 2.87 -8.01
N PHE A 452 26.08 2.71 -8.60
CA PHE A 452 25.90 2.33 -10.01
C PHE A 452 26.31 3.45 -10.97
N MET A 453 25.97 4.70 -10.66
CA MET A 453 26.35 5.89 -11.44
C MET A 453 27.77 6.42 -11.11
N GLY A 454 28.55 5.69 -10.30
CA GLY A 454 29.92 6.08 -9.93
C GLY A 454 30.92 5.80 -11.06
N GLU A 455 31.87 6.72 -11.27
CA GLU A 455 32.94 6.55 -12.26
C GLU A 455 33.75 5.27 -11.98
N GLY A 456 33.75 4.32 -12.94
CA GLY A 456 34.57 3.11 -12.90
C GLY A 456 33.84 1.78 -12.62
N ALA A 457 32.51 1.75 -12.54
CA ALA A 457 31.76 0.50 -12.40
C ALA A 457 31.73 -0.32 -13.70
N GLU A 458 32.42 -1.47 -13.78
CA GLU A 458 32.22 -2.45 -14.85
C GLU A 458 30.79 -3.01 -14.79
N HIS A 459 29.95 -2.64 -15.76
CA HIS A 459 28.56 -3.08 -15.84
C HIS A 459 28.49 -4.53 -16.35
N LYS A 460 28.56 -5.50 -15.44
CA LYS A 460 28.13 -6.88 -15.73
C LYS A 460 26.60 -6.90 -15.84
N GLY A 461 26.10 -6.98 -17.07
CA GLY A 461 24.70 -7.29 -17.32
C GLY A 461 24.31 -8.59 -16.61
N VAL A 462 23.18 -8.58 -15.92
CA VAL A 462 22.59 -9.79 -15.33
C VAL A 462 21.78 -10.47 -16.42
N GLU A 463 22.16 -11.70 -16.80
CA GLU A 463 21.53 -12.44 -17.91
C GLU A 463 20.01 -12.61 -17.67
N SER A 464 19.22 -11.93 -18.48
CA SER A 464 17.76 -11.90 -18.47
C SER A 464 17.19 -13.19 -19.04
N ASN A 465 17.16 -14.26 -18.23
CA ASN A 465 16.58 -15.55 -18.56
C ASN A 465 15.03 -15.53 -18.62
N ASN A 466 14.46 -14.70 -19.49
CA ASN A 466 13.03 -14.62 -19.81
C ASN A 466 12.81 -14.96 -21.29
N ALA A 467 12.56 -16.24 -21.59
CA ALA A 467 12.14 -16.68 -22.92
C ALA A 467 10.63 -16.44 -23.11
N ALA A 468 10.24 -15.25 -23.59
CA ALA A 468 8.84 -14.92 -23.86
C ALA A 468 8.70 -13.95 -25.06
N ALA A 469 8.24 -14.51 -26.19
CA ALA A 469 7.65 -13.83 -27.37
C ALA A 469 8.41 -12.61 -27.95
N GLU A 470 9.09 -12.84 -29.07
CA GLU A 470 9.52 -11.79 -29.99
C GLU A 470 8.29 -11.03 -30.56
N SER A 471 8.26 -9.71 -30.42
CA SER A 471 7.33 -8.83 -31.14
C SER A 471 8.06 -7.57 -31.63
N GLU A 472 8.02 -7.32 -32.94
CA GLU A 472 8.82 -6.28 -33.60
C GLU A 472 8.28 -4.86 -33.32
N ASP A 473 8.55 -4.28 -32.14
CA ASP A 473 8.29 -2.85 -31.82
C ASP A 473 9.04 -2.36 -30.53
N ASP A 474 10.20 -2.96 -30.21
CA ASP A 474 10.87 -2.84 -28.90
C ASP A 474 12.21 -2.04 -28.91
N ASP A 475 12.14 -0.73 -28.65
CA ASP A 475 13.31 0.14 -28.34
C ASP A 475 13.52 0.36 -26.81
N ASP A 476 12.60 -0.10 -25.95
CA ASP A 476 12.52 0.24 -24.52
C ASP A 476 13.02 -0.85 -23.54
N PHE A 477 13.27 -2.08 -24.01
CA PHE A 477 13.45 -3.27 -23.13
C PHE A 477 14.86 -3.44 -22.52
N ASP A 478 15.89 -2.79 -23.07
CA ASP A 478 17.28 -2.90 -22.61
C ASP A 478 17.73 -1.73 -21.68
N ASP A 479 16.80 -1.12 -20.93
CA ASP A 479 17.15 -0.17 -19.86
C ASP A 479 17.66 -0.91 -18.60
N PRO A 480 18.97 -0.88 -18.27
CA PRO A 480 19.49 -1.52 -17.05
C PRO A 480 18.97 -0.87 -15.76
N LEU A 481 18.30 0.29 -15.86
CA LEU A 481 17.62 0.95 -14.75
C LEU A 481 16.16 0.45 -14.56
N GLU A 482 15.60 -0.42 -15.42
CA GLU A 482 14.23 -0.90 -15.22
C GLU A 482 14.09 -1.75 -13.94
N GLN A 483 15.08 -2.59 -13.62
CA GLN A 483 15.12 -3.36 -12.36
C GLN A 483 15.03 -2.46 -11.10
N PHE A 484 15.40 -1.19 -11.23
CA PHE A 484 15.34 -0.17 -10.20
C PHE A 484 14.00 0.60 -10.17
N ARG A 485 13.08 0.38 -11.12
CA ARG A 485 11.85 1.15 -11.29
C ARG A 485 10.72 0.64 -10.35
N PRO A 486 10.18 1.47 -9.43
CA PRO A 486 9.18 1.04 -8.47
C PRO A 486 7.76 1.01 -9.07
N TYR A 487 7.34 -0.12 -9.64
CA TYR A 487 5.98 -0.33 -10.13
C TYR A 487 4.97 -0.45 -8.98
N LEU A 488 4.37 0.68 -8.58
CA LEU A 488 3.42 0.79 -7.46
C LEU A 488 2.11 0.04 -7.78
N MET A 489 1.69 -0.89 -6.93
CA MET A 489 0.44 -1.68 -7.11
C MET A 489 -0.08 -2.27 -5.80
N GLY A 490 -1.40 -2.44 -5.68
CA GLY A 490 -2.03 -3.13 -4.54
C GLY A 490 -2.08 -4.64 -4.74
N LYS A 491 -2.36 -5.40 -3.66
CA LYS A 491 -2.53 -6.87 -3.72
C LYS A 491 -3.62 -7.34 -4.70
N CYS A 492 -4.57 -6.47 -5.04
CA CYS A 492 -5.59 -6.73 -6.05
C CYS A 492 -5.09 -6.71 -7.50
N ALA A 493 -3.82 -6.35 -7.77
CA ALA A 493 -3.21 -6.55 -9.09
C ALA A 493 -3.37 -8.00 -9.57
N ALA A 494 -3.26 -8.95 -8.64
CA ALA A 494 -3.42 -10.39 -8.87
C ALA A 494 -4.81 -10.84 -9.39
N VAL A 495 -5.78 -9.92 -9.44
CA VAL A 495 -7.14 -10.12 -9.97
C VAL A 495 -7.56 -8.91 -10.83
N CYS A 496 -6.58 -8.17 -11.36
CA CYS A 496 -6.75 -7.08 -12.32
C CYS A 496 -5.89 -7.39 -13.55
N ASN A 497 -6.41 -8.20 -14.46
CA ASN A 497 -5.74 -8.68 -15.67
C ASN A 497 -6.35 -8.14 -16.99
N GLU A 498 -7.43 -7.35 -16.90
CA GLU A 498 -8.19 -6.82 -18.04
C GLU A 498 -8.08 -5.29 -18.17
N THR A 499 -7.64 -4.81 -19.33
CA THR A 499 -7.75 -3.40 -19.73
C THR A 499 -9.20 -3.09 -20.17
N LYS A 500 -9.78 -2.01 -19.65
CA LYS A 500 -11.15 -1.55 -19.99
C LYS A 500 -11.23 -0.01 -19.98
N PRO A 501 -12.21 0.62 -20.66
CA PRO A 501 -12.50 2.04 -20.45
C PRO A 501 -12.85 2.32 -18.99
N ALA A 502 -12.44 3.47 -18.44
CA ALA A 502 -12.72 3.82 -17.04
C ALA A 502 -14.23 3.92 -16.75
N LYS A 503 -15.06 4.23 -17.75
CA LYS A 503 -16.52 4.17 -17.63
C LYS A 503 -17.02 2.75 -17.37
N GLU A 504 -16.52 1.75 -18.10
CA GLU A 504 -16.92 0.35 -17.94
C GLU A 504 -16.57 -0.14 -16.53
N VAL A 505 -15.37 0.18 -16.04
CA VAL A 505 -14.96 -0.12 -14.66
C VAL A 505 -15.89 0.52 -13.61
N VAL A 506 -16.36 1.75 -13.84
CA VAL A 506 -17.33 2.42 -12.95
C VAL A 506 -18.72 1.75 -13.02
N ASP A 507 -19.21 1.43 -14.22
CA ASP A 507 -20.50 0.76 -14.42
C ASP A 507 -20.49 -0.64 -13.75
N GLU A 508 -19.44 -1.44 -14.00
CA GLU A 508 -19.23 -2.77 -13.40
C GLU A 508 -19.29 -2.69 -11.87
N PHE A 509 -18.53 -1.77 -11.26
CA PHE A 509 -18.52 -1.59 -9.81
C PHE A 509 -19.91 -1.38 -9.22
N VAL A 510 -20.76 -0.56 -9.83
CA VAL A 510 -22.05 -0.18 -9.23
C VAL A 510 -23.11 -1.24 -9.50
N ASN A 511 -23.17 -1.78 -10.71
CA ASN A 511 -24.11 -2.85 -11.07
C ASN A 511 -23.85 -4.12 -10.24
N ASP A 512 -22.57 -4.53 -10.10
CA ASP A 512 -22.20 -5.63 -9.20
C ASP A 512 -22.53 -5.32 -7.74
N ALA A 513 -22.22 -4.11 -7.25
CA ALA A 513 -22.47 -3.75 -5.87
C ALA A 513 -23.97 -3.81 -5.53
N VAL A 514 -24.84 -3.31 -6.42
CA VAL A 514 -26.29 -3.43 -6.25
C VAL A 514 -26.74 -4.89 -6.30
N SER A 515 -26.22 -5.70 -7.23
CA SER A 515 -26.49 -7.14 -7.29
C SER A 515 -26.11 -7.87 -5.99
N TRP A 516 -24.93 -7.58 -5.43
CA TRP A 516 -24.46 -8.15 -4.17
C TRP A 516 -25.26 -7.66 -2.95
N ILE A 517 -25.64 -6.38 -2.90
CA ILE A 517 -26.51 -5.84 -1.83
C ILE A 517 -27.90 -6.48 -1.88
N GLN A 518 -28.52 -6.57 -3.06
CA GLN A 518 -29.81 -7.26 -3.24
C GLN A 518 -29.72 -8.74 -2.87
N THR A 519 -28.60 -9.40 -3.16
CA THR A 519 -28.35 -10.81 -2.84
C THR A 519 -28.17 -11.03 -1.34
N GLY A 520 -27.38 -10.18 -0.66
CA GLY A 520 -27.25 -10.20 0.79
C GLY A 520 -28.57 -9.91 1.53
N ASN A 521 -29.37 -8.97 1.03
CA ASN A 521 -30.68 -8.65 1.61
C ASN A 521 -31.66 -9.85 1.55
N LYS A 522 -31.57 -10.71 0.52
CA LYS A 522 -32.36 -11.96 0.42
C LYS A 522 -31.97 -13.02 1.46
N MET A 523 -30.82 -12.89 2.12
CA MET A 523 -30.39 -13.78 3.21
C MET A 523 -30.97 -13.38 4.57
N ILE A 524 -31.63 -12.21 4.68
CA ILE A 524 -32.22 -11.72 5.92
C ILE A 524 -33.59 -12.38 6.13
N ALA A 525 -33.61 -13.48 6.88
CA ALA A 525 -34.84 -14.04 7.41
C ALA A 525 -35.39 -13.18 8.56
N LYS A 526 -36.72 -13.06 8.64
CA LYS A 526 -37.38 -12.68 9.90
C LYS A 526 -37.48 -13.93 10.77
N LEU A 527 -37.00 -13.82 12.01
CA LEU A 527 -37.16 -14.81 13.08
C LEU A 527 -38.38 -14.45 13.93
#